data_AF-A0A2N3LNW6-F1
#
_entry.id   AF-A0A2N3LNW6-F1
#
_cell.length_a   1.000
_cell.length_b   1.000
_cell.length_c   1.000
_cell.angle_alpha   90.00
_cell.angle_beta   90.00
_cell.angle_gamma   90.00
#
_symmetry.space_group_name_H-M   'P 1'
#
loop_
_entity.id
_entity.type
_entity.pdbx_description
1 polymer ?
#
loop_
_entity_poly.entity_id
_entity_poly.type
_entity_poly.pdbx_seq_one_letter_code
_entity_poly.pdbx_strand_id
1 'polypeptide(L)'
;MKRFRVLLSFLLMMIISSLLLTPVLADEKNIINQKETIIPKNEKVENVIVLGNDATINGEVKVAVVVINGNLQINKTANIKGPVLVIGGQINQEIGAKVTEPIISLNLNNETKNSFILGGLLFLASWITRLAISILLLLITVIAGIATKHKWTSLPEGFQMKPGKIIITGFISSLALFALSVLLTILIIGIPIVILIIIGVLISLIAGLIFISGNLGNQFRIMEGRPKWLVLLAGTSLIVAAINFPLFGGIFLLMISWFSLGLSVSWLHLKFTTRRKKP
;
A
#
# COMPACT_ATOMS: atom_id res chain seq x y z
N MET A 1 -14.04 -13.04 -24.45
CA MET A 1 -12.73 -13.25 -25.10
C MET A 1 -11.94 -11.97 -25.38
N LYS A 2 -12.54 -10.87 -25.88
CA LYS A 2 -11.80 -9.62 -26.17
C LYS A 2 -11.10 -8.98 -24.96
N ARG A 3 -11.75 -8.95 -23.78
CA ARG A 3 -11.18 -8.34 -22.56
C ARG A 3 -9.97 -9.09 -21.98
N PHE A 4 -9.93 -10.42 -22.14
CA PHE A 4 -8.80 -11.25 -21.70
C PHE A 4 -7.56 -11.03 -22.57
N ARG A 5 -7.74 -10.86 -23.88
CA ARG A 5 -6.65 -10.54 -24.81
C ARG A 5 -6.03 -9.17 -24.56
N VAL A 6 -6.83 -8.16 -24.18
CA VAL A 6 -6.34 -6.83 -23.84
C VAL A 6 -5.50 -6.86 -22.55
N LEU A 7 -5.96 -7.61 -21.54
CA LEU A 7 -5.26 -7.72 -20.27
C LEU A 7 -3.94 -8.49 -20.40
N LEU A 8 -3.93 -9.55 -21.22
CA LEU A 8 -2.72 -10.30 -21.55
C LEU A 8 -1.71 -9.44 -22.33
N SER A 9 -2.16 -8.64 -23.29
CA SER A 9 -1.30 -7.74 -24.06
C SER A 9 -0.66 -6.66 -23.19
N PHE A 10 -1.42 -6.12 -22.22
CA PHE A 10 -0.91 -5.11 -21.30
C PHE A 10 0.18 -5.68 -20.37
N LEU A 11 -0.03 -6.93 -19.90
CA LEU A 11 0.90 -7.63 -19.02
C LEU A 11 2.20 -7.99 -19.76
N LEU A 12 2.10 -8.40 -21.03
CA LEU A 12 3.26 -8.65 -21.89
C LEU A 12 4.06 -7.37 -22.18
N MET A 13 3.36 -6.25 -22.37
CA MET A 13 3.99 -4.95 -22.63
C MET A 13 4.70 -4.40 -21.38
N MET A 14 4.17 -4.62 -20.18
CA MET A 14 4.88 -4.34 -18.92
C MET A 14 6.12 -5.20 -18.75
N ILE A 15 6.04 -6.50 -19.09
CA ILE A 15 7.19 -7.41 -18.99
C ILE A 15 8.27 -7.00 -19.99
N ILE A 16 7.93 -6.69 -21.24
CA ILE A 16 8.88 -6.20 -22.25
C ILE A 16 9.51 -4.87 -21.82
N SER A 17 8.71 -3.95 -21.25
CA SER A 17 9.23 -2.70 -20.70
C SER A 17 10.21 -2.92 -19.56
N SER A 18 10.01 -3.95 -18.73
CA SER A 18 10.94 -4.31 -17.65
C SER A 18 12.21 -5.00 -18.15
N LEU A 19 12.16 -5.68 -19.30
CA LEU A 19 13.31 -6.33 -19.94
C LEU A 19 14.20 -5.36 -20.72
N LEU A 20 13.69 -4.19 -21.10
CA LEU A 20 14.42 -3.15 -21.84
C LEU A 20 15.23 -2.20 -20.93
N LEU A 21 15.17 -2.34 -19.61
CA LEU A 21 16.12 -1.69 -18.70
C LEU A 21 17.43 -2.47 -18.68
N THR A 22 18.22 -2.36 -19.75
CA THR A 22 19.63 -2.75 -19.68
C THR A 22 20.36 -1.78 -18.74
N PRO A 23 21.14 -2.26 -17.75
CA PRO A 23 22.04 -1.38 -17.03
C PRO A 23 23.09 -0.87 -18.03
N VAL A 24 23.08 0.44 -18.29
CA VAL A 24 24.12 1.11 -19.06
C VAL A 24 25.41 1.02 -18.25
N LEU A 25 26.23 0.01 -18.56
CA LEU A 25 27.60 -0.10 -18.08
C LEU A 25 28.46 0.76 -18.99
N ALA A 26 28.80 1.96 -18.51
CA ALA A 26 29.79 2.82 -19.13
C ALA A 26 31.18 2.22 -18.89
N ASP A 27 31.74 1.64 -19.95
CA ASP A 27 33.12 1.17 -20.04
C ASP A 27 34.02 2.35 -20.39
N GLU A 28 34.64 2.96 -19.37
CA GLU A 28 35.93 3.63 -19.47
C GLU A 28 36.41 4.02 -18.05
N LYS A 29 37.43 3.31 -17.56
CA LYS A 29 38.24 3.63 -16.36
C LYS A 29 37.51 4.02 -15.05
N ASN A 30 36.31 3.48 -14.81
CA ASN A 30 35.73 3.47 -13.48
C ASN A 30 36.50 2.48 -12.58
N ILE A 31 37.26 2.99 -11.61
CA ILE A 31 37.86 2.17 -10.57
C ILE A 31 36.74 1.79 -9.58
N ILE A 32 36.03 0.70 -9.87
CA ILE A 32 35.13 0.04 -8.90
C ILE A 32 36.01 -0.92 -8.11
N ASN A 33 36.72 -0.41 -7.09
CA ASN A 33 37.59 -1.25 -6.26
C ASN A 33 36.87 -1.70 -4.99
N GLN A 34 36.86 -3.02 -4.77
CA GLN A 34 36.44 -3.68 -3.52
C GLN A 34 37.56 -3.73 -2.47
N LYS A 35 38.55 -2.85 -2.58
CA LYS A 35 39.72 -2.75 -1.69
C LYS A 35 39.94 -1.29 -1.33
N GLU A 36 40.64 -1.06 -0.22
CA GLU A 36 41.08 0.26 0.24
C GLU A 36 41.67 1.06 -0.94
N THR A 37 41.04 2.20 -1.27
CA THR A 37 41.35 2.96 -2.48
C THR A 37 42.06 4.25 -2.09
N ILE A 38 43.35 4.32 -2.41
CA ILE A 38 44.19 5.49 -2.17
C ILE A 38 44.48 6.15 -3.52
N ILE A 39 44.01 7.38 -3.71
CA ILE A 39 44.31 8.18 -4.90
C ILE A 39 45.52 9.06 -4.58
N PRO A 40 46.69 8.82 -5.20
CA PRO A 40 47.90 9.60 -4.97
C PRO A 40 47.80 11.00 -5.60
N LYS A 41 48.65 11.92 -5.12
CA LYS A 41 48.64 13.35 -5.46
C LYS A 41 48.74 13.67 -6.96
N ASN A 42 49.38 12.81 -7.74
CA ASN A 42 49.59 13.01 -9.18
C ASN A 42 48.53 12.32 -10.06
N GLU A 43 47.53 11.68 -9.46
CA GLU A 43 46.50 10.96 -10.19
C GLU A 43 45.25 11.83 -10.34
N LYS A 44 44.70 11.82 -11.56
CA LYS A 44 43.43 12.47 -11.89
C LYS A 44 42.42 11.39 -12.25
N VAL A 45 41.35 11.32 -11.50
CA VAL A 45 40.25 10.37 -11.71
C VAL A 45 38.95 11.13 -11.92
N GLU A 46 38.07 10.56 -12.74
CA GLU A 46 36.75 11.16 -12.99
C GLU A 46 35.80 10.84 -11.85
N ASN A 47 35.57 9.55 -11.60
CA ASN A 47 34.68 9.06 -10.55
C ASN A 47 35.42 8.14 -9.60
N VAL A 48 35.07 8.27 -8.32
CA VAL A 48 35.59 7.42 -7.25
C VAL A 48 34.40 6.78 -6.57
N ILE A 49 34.23 5.46 -6.73
CA ILE A 49 33.16 4.71 -6.10
C ILE A 49 33.81 3.60 -5.26
N VAL A 50 33.71 3.72 -3.95
CA VAL A 50 34.26 2.75 -2.99
C VAL A 50 33.14 2.11 -2.20
N LEU A 51 33.13 0.78 -2.17
CA LEU A 51 32.09 -0.04 -1.53
C LEU A 51 32.74 -0.90 -0.44
N GLY A 52 32.28 -0.74 0.80
CA GLY A 52 32.67 -1.55 1.97
C GLY A 52 34.08 -1.33 2.50
N ASN A 53 34.80 -0.32 1.98
CA ASN A 53 36.19 -0.04 2.34
C ASN A 53 36.41 1.48 2.46
N ASP A 54 37.51 1.84 3.10
CA ASP A 54 37.90 3.24 3.29
C ASP A 54 38.55 3.81 2.02
N ALA A 55 38.39 5.11 1.82
CA ALA A 55 38.91 5.86 0.68
C ALA A 55 39.79 7.00 1.17
N THR A 56 41.01 7.11 0.63
CA THR A 56 41.92 8.23 0.91
C THR A 56 42.23 8.98 -0.37
N ILE A 57 41.93 10.28 -0.39
CA ILE A 57 42.13 11.12 -1.57
C ILE A 57 43.25 12.12 -1.31
N ASN A 58 44.29 12.05 -2.16
CA ASN A 58 45.36 13.04 -2.24
C ASN A 58 45.39 13.78 -3.60
N GLY A 59 44.76 13.22 -4.63
CA GLY A 59 44.79 13.71 -6.02
C GLY A 59 43.57 14.56 -6.44
N GLU A 60 43.32 14.63 -7.75
CA GLU A 60 42.21 15.39 -8.33
C GLU A 60 41.03 14.48 -8.72
N VAL A 61 39.83 14.80 -8.25
CA VAL A 61 38.58 14.13 -8.66
C VAL A 61 37.68 15.12 -9.40
N LYS A 62 37.27 14.79 -10.63
CA LYS A 62 36.51 15.71 -11.47
C LYS A 62 34.99 15.64 -11.27
N VAL A 63 34.41 14.45 -11.15
CA VAL A 63 32.97 14.24 -11.32
C VAL A 63 32.26 13.93 -10.01
N ALA A 64 32.65 12.89 -9.27
CA ALA A 64 32.03 12.58 -7.97
C ALA A 64 32.88 11.64 -7.13
N VAL A 65 32.70 11.73 -5.81
CA VAL A 65 33.22 10.75 -4.84
C VAL A 65 32.04 10.15 -4.09
N VAL A 66 31.88 8.82 -4.19
CA VAL A 66 30.86 8.06 -3.48
C VAL A 66 31.53 6.96 -2.66
N VAL A 67 31.39 7.02 -1.34
CA VAL A 67 31.89 5.98 -0.41
C VAL A 67 30.71 5.39 0.35
N ILE A 68 30.52 4.08 0.26
CA ILE A 68 29.42 3.37 0.92
C ILE A 68 30.01 2.37 1.90
N ASN A 69 29.61 2.44 3.16
CA ASN A 69 30.05 1.59 4.26
C ASN A 69 31.58 1.61 4.47
N GLY A 70 32.16 2.82 4.47
CA GLY A 70 33.58 3.08 4.69
C GLY A 70 33.82 4.57 4.98
N ASN A 71 34.99 4.88 5.51
CA ASN A 71 35.39 6.24 5.85
C ASN A 71 36.09 6.93 4.67
N LEU A 72 35.89 8.23 4.54
CA LEU A 72 36.56 9.05 3.53
C LEU A 72 37.54 10.01 4.21
N GLN A 73 38.82 9.88 3.87
CA GLN A 73 39.87 10.80 4.29
C GLN A 73 40.29 11.68 3.12
N ILE A 74 40.12 12.99 3.27
CA ILE A 74 40.47 14.00 2.27
C ILE A 74 41.68 14.77 2.78
N ASN A 75 42.85 14.50 2.20
CA ASN A 75 44.10 15.11 2.64
C ASN A 75 44.32 16.50 2.02
N LYS A 76 45.26 17.28 2.57
CA LYS A 76 45.51 18.69 2.17
C LYS A 76 45.79 18.92 0.68
N THR A 77 46.18 17.88 -0.04
CA THR A 77 46.55 17.97 -1.46
C THR A 77 45.40 17.65 -2.41
N ALA A 78 44.26 17.18 -1.87
CA ALA A 78 43.10 16.79 -2.65
C ALA A 78 42.36 17.99 -3.25
N ASN A 79 41.94 17.83 -4.51
CA ASN A 79 41.10 18.78 -5.23
C ASN A 79 39.89 18.07 -5.84
N ILE A 80 38.73 18.19 -5.21
CA ILE A 80 37.49 17.52 -5.60
C ILE A 80 36.55 18.57 -6.19
N LYS A 81 36.26 18.45 -7.49
CA LYS A 81 35.40 19.40 -8.21
C LYS A 81 33.91 19.06 -8.16
N GLY A 82 33.57 17.80 -7.91
CA GLY A 82 32.18 17.31 -7.86
C GLY A 82 31.69 16.97 -6.45
N PRO A 83 30.46 16.46 -6.32
CA PRO A 83 29.84 16.22 -5.02
C PRO A 83 30.47 15.00 -4.33
N VAL A 84 30.49 15.08 -2.99
CA VAL A 84 31.01 14.02 -2.12
C VAL A 84 29.86 13.42 -1.33
N LEU A 85 29.59 12.14 -1.55
CA LEU A 85 28.55 11.38 -0.84
C LEU A 85 29.19 10.24 -0.04
N VAL A 86 29.04 10.27 1.27
CA VAL A 86 29.48 9.16 2.15
C VAL A 86 28.30 8.61 2.91
N ILE A 87 28.04 7.30 2.76
CA ILE A 87 26.92 6.60 3.38
C ILE A 87 27.48 5.55 4.33
N GLY A 88 27.16 5.65 5.63
CA GLY A 88 27.52 4.64 6.62
C GLY A 88 28.92 4.73 7.21
N GLY A 89 29.68 5.79 6.91
CA GLY A 89 31.01 6.04 7.48
C GLY A 89 31.27 7.53 7.69
N GLN A 90 32.45 7.86 8.22
CA GLN A 90 32.82 9.23 8.61
C GLN A 90 33.63 9.93 7.51
N ILE A 91 33.54 11.25 7.47
CA ILE A 91 34.34 12.10 6.58
C ILE A 91 35.32 12.88 7.45
N ASN A 92 36.62 12.76 7.16
CA ASN A 92 37.65 13.57 7.78
C ASN A 92 38.36 14.41 6.70
N GLN A 93 38.25 15.72 6.80
CA GLN A 93 38.83 16.66 5.84
C GLN A 93 39.97 17.44 6.51
N GLU A 94 41.18 17.33 5.96
CA GLU A 94 42.33 18.07 6.45
C GLU A 94 42.32 19.54 5.98
N ILE A 95 42.86 20.42 6.82
CA ILE A 95 43.00 21.85 6.56
C ILE A 95 43.91 22.06 5.34
N GLY A 96 43.33 22.43 4.19
CA GLY A 96 44.01 22.61 2.91
C GLY A 96 43.34 21.90 1.73
N ALA A 97 42.46 20.93 1.99
CA ALA A 97 41.69 20.23 0.97
C ALA A 97 40.65 21.15 0.30
N LYS A 98 40.57 21.11 -1.04
CA LYS A 98 39.61 21.90 -1.82
C LYS A 98 38.46 21.01 -2.29
N VAL A 99 37.25 21.28 -1.81
CA VAL A 99 36.01 20.63 -2.26
C VAL A 99 35.07 21.73 -2.75
N THR A 100 34.76 21.73 -4.04
CA THR A 100 33.98 22.80 -4.69
C THR A 100 32.46 22.63 -4.49
N GLU A 101 32.01 21.39 -4.31
CA GLU A 101 30.59 21.01 -4.25
C GLU A 101 30.17 20.48 -2.87
N PRO A 102 28.85 20.29 -2.61
CA PRO A 102 28.35 19.89 -1.30
C PRO A 102 28.87 18.52 -0.84
N ILE A 103 29.20 18.45 0.45
CA ILE A 103 29.55 17.21 1.14
C ILE A 103 28.30 16.69 1.87
N ILE A 104 27.79 15.54 1.44
CA ILE A 104 26.63 14.88 2.04
C ILE A 104 27.13 13.64 2.78
N SER A 105 27.02 13.65 4.12
CA SER A 105 27.30 12.47 4.93
C SER A 105 26.02 11.89 5.52
N LEU A 106 25.71 10.65 5.17
CA LEU A 106 24.66 9.85 5.79
C LEU A 106 25.32 8.90 6.78
N ASN A 107 25.62 9.41 7.98
CA ASN A 107 26.19 8.57 9.02
C ASN A 107 25.14 7.57 9.52
N LEU A 108 25.37 6.28 9.32
CA LEU A 108 24.60 5.20 9.95
C LEU A 108 25.08 5.00 11.39
N ASN A 109 25.02 6.06 12.20
CA ASN A 109 25.28 5.97 13.63
C ASN A 109 24.16 5.14 14.31
N ASN A 110 24.32 4.86 15.61
CA ASN A 110 23.33 4.05 16.34
C ASN A 110 21.92 4.68 16.31
N GLU A 111 21.80 6.00 16.24
CA GLU A 111 20.51 6.71 16.19
C GLU A 111 19.82 6.59 14.83
N THR A 112 20.57 6.77 13.74
CA THR A 112 20.07 6.60 12.37
C THR A 112 19.76 5.13 12.07
N LYS A 113 20.58 4.19 12.56
CA LYS A 113 20.28 2.75 12.49
C LYS A 113 19.02 2.40 13.26
N ASN A 114 18.86 2.90 14.49
CA ASN A 114 17.63 2.70 15.26
C ASN A 114 16.42 3.30 14.54
N SER A 115 16.56 4.48 13.93
CA SER A 115 15.46 5.13 13.18
C SER A 115 15.09 4.35 11.92
N PHE A 116 16.08 3.81 11.19
CA PHE A 116 15.84 2.95 10.02
C PHE A 116 15.20 1.62 10.42
N ILE A 117 15.66 1.00 11.51
CA ILE A 117 15.10 -0.25 12.05
C ILE A 117 13.67 -0.01 12.53
N LEU A 118 13.41 1.05 13.29
CA LEU A 118 12.07 1.42 13.75
C LEU A 118 11.16 1.74 12.56
N GLY A 119 11.62 2.51 11.58
CA GLY A 119 10.87 2.81 10.36
C GLY A 119 10.55 1.54 9.56
N GLY A 120 11.53 0.66 9.37
CA GLY A 120 11.36 -0.63 8.72
C GLY A 120 10.40 -1.55 9.49
N LEU A 121 10.50 -1.61 10.81
CA LEU A 121 9.59 -2.37 11.68
C LEU A 121 8.17 -1.83 11.60
N LEU A 122 7.97 -0.50 11.66
CA LEU A 122 6.64 0.11 11.53
C LEU A 122 6.04 -0.11 10.15
N PHE A 123 6.86 -0.04 9.10
CA PHE A 123 6.42 -0.36 7.74
C PHE A 123 5.98 -1.82 7.61
N LEU A 124 6.80 -2.76 8.10
CA LEU A 124 6.46 -4.19 8.14
C LEU A 124 5.24 -4.46 9.01
N ALA A 125 5.14 -3.84 10.19
CA ALA A 125 4.00 -3.95 11.08
C ALA A 125 2.71 -3.44 10.41
N SER A 126 2.76 -2.30 9.72
CA SER A 126 1.65 -1.78 8.92
C SER A 126 1.21 -2.76 7.83
N TRP A 127 2.17 -3.39 7.15
CA TRP A 127 1.86 -4.37 6.12
C TRP A 127 1.25 -5.67 6.69
N ILE A 128 1.81 -6.20 7.78
CA ILE A 128 1.32 -7.40 8.47
C ILE A 128 -0.07 -7.16 9.06
N THR A 129 -0.28 -6.02 9.73
CA THR A 129 -1.60 -5.65 10.28
C THR A 129 -2.65 -5.51 9.19
N ARG A 130 -2.30 -4.91 8.04
CA ARG A 130 -3.19 -4.84 6.87
C ARG A 130 -3.58 -6.23 6.36
N LEU A 131 -2.62 -7.15 6.24
CA LEU A 131 -2.86 -8.54 5.85
C LEU A 131 -3.74 -9.27 6.87
N ALA A 132 -3.48 -9.09 8.17
CA ALA A 132 -4.26 -9.70 9.24
C ALA A 132 -5.73 -9.22 9.20
N ILE A 133 -5.97 -7.92 9.08
CA ILE A 133 -7.32 -7.34 8.94
C ILE A 133 -8.03 -7.89 7.69
N SER A 134 -7.28 -8.05 6.60
CA SER A 134 -7.79 -8.58 5.32
C SER A 134 -8.24 -10.03 5.44
N ILE A 135 -7.42 -10.88 6.08
CA ILE A 135 -7.76 -12.28 6.34
C ILE A 135 -8.94 -12.37 7.30
N LEU A 136 -8.97 -11.53 8.34
CA LEU A 136 -10.07 -11.49 9.31
C LEU A 136 -11.39 -11.08 8.63
N LEU A 137 -11.39 -10.07 7.76
CA LEU A 137 -12.56 -9.67 6.99
C LEU A 137 -13.04 -10.80 6.06
N LEU A 138 -12.10 -11.53 5.44
CA LEU A 138 -12.40 -12.68 4.60
C LEU A 138 -13.11 -13.77 5.40
N LEU A 139 -12.53 -14.18 6.53
CA LEU A 139 -13.08 -15.23 7.39
C LEU A 139 -14.47 -14.84 7.93
N ILE A 140 -14.62 -13.63 8.46
CA ILE A 140 -15.89 -13.14 9.00
C ILE A 140 -16.97 -13.15 7.91
N THR A 141 -16.66 -12.69 6.70
CA THR A 141 -17.61 -12.65 5.59
C THR A 141 -18.06 -14.05 5.18
N VAL A 142 -17.12 -15.01 5.07
CA VAL A 142 -17.43 -16.39 4.69
C VAL A 142 -18.24 -17.09 5.78
N ILE A 143 -17.82 -16.98 7.05
CA ILE A 143 -18.52 -17.58 8.20
C ILE A 143 -19.93 -16.98 8.33
N ALA A 144 -20.07 -15.66 8.25
CA ALA A 144 -21.37 -14.99 8.31
C ALA A 144 -22.27 -15.37 7.11
N GLY A 145 -21.70 -15.53 5.91
CA GLY A 145 -22.43 -15.98 4.73
C GLY A 145 -22.98 -17.40 4.87
N ILE A 146 -22.20 -18.31 5.46
CA ILE A 146 -22.63 -19.68 5.78
C ILE A 146 -23.70 -19.66 6.88
N ALA A 147 -23.48 -18.93 7.97
CA ALA A 147 -24.39 -18.85 9.12
C ALA A 147 -25.77 -18.28 8.72
N THR A 148 -25.80 -17.31 7.82
CA THR A 148 -27.05 -16.71 7.31
C THR A 148 -27.75 -17.57 6.26
N LYS A 149 -27.26 -18.78 5.99
CA LYS A 149 -27.78 -19.73 4.98
C LYS A 149 -28.00 -19.07 3.61
N HIS A 150 -27.16 -18.11 3.25
CA HIS A 150 -27.25 -17.34 2.00
C HIS A 150 -28.54 -16.53 1.81
N LYS A 151 -29.31 -16.22 2.86
CA LYS A 151 -30.51 -15.37 2.73
C LYS A 151 -30.20 -13.98 2.12
N TRP A 152 -28.95 -13.54 2.24
CA TRP A 152 -28.47 -12.24 1.76
C TRP A 152 -27.81 -12.29 0.38
N THR A 153 -27.80 -13.44 -0.32
CA THR A 153 -27.26 -13.51 -1.69
C THR A 153 -28.26 -13.13 -2.76
N SER A 154 -29.55 -13.03 -2.40
CA SER A 154 -30.64 -12.73 -3.32
C SER A 154 -31.37 -11.46 -2.88
N LEU A 155 -31.67 -10.59 -3.83
CA LEU A 155 -32.46 -9.40 -3.56
C LEU A 155 -33.93 -9.80 -3.31
N PRO A 156 -34.65 -9.08 -2.43
CA PRO A 156 -36.09 -9.30 -2.25
C PRO A 156 -36.84 -9.14 -3.57
N GLU A 157 -37.90 -9.92 -3.78
CA GLU A 157 -38.80 -9.77 -4.91
C GLU A 157 -39.34 -8.34 -4.99
N GLY A 158 -39.25 -7.72 -6.18
CA GLY A 158 -39.62 -6.32 -6.40
C GLY A 158 -38.51 -5.30 -6.16
N PHE A 159 -37.32 -5.71 -5.72
CA PHE A 159 -36.18 -4.81 -5.58
C PHE A 159 -35.48 -4.52 -6.92
N GLN A 160 -35.73 -3.34 -7.50
CA GLN A 160 -34.98 -2.89 -8.67
C GLN A 160 -33.62 -2.33 -8.27
N MET A 161 -32.57 -3.10 -8.55
CA MET A 161 -31.20 -2.72 -8.20
C MET A 161 -30.67 -1.63 -9.15
N LYS A 162 -30.68 -0.38 -8.70
CA LYS A 162 -29.99 0.74 -9.37
C LYS A 162 -28.73 1.08 -8.57
N PRO A 163 -27.54 0.58 -8.95
CA PRO A 163 -26.33 0.64 -8.12
C PRO A 163 -25.95 2.08 -7.74
N GLY A 164 -26.11 3.04 -8.65
CA GLY A 164 -25.86 4.46 -8.36
C GLY A 164 -26.77 5.01 -7.26
N LYS A 165 -28.07 4.68 -7.28
CA LYS A 165 -29.01 5.12 -6.23
C LYS A 165 -28.67 4.50 -4.88
N ILE A 166 -28.28 3.22 -4.86
CA ILE A 166 -27.90 2.52 -3.62
C ILE A 166 -26.65 3.13 -3.00
N ILE A 167 -25.64 3.48 -3.80
CA ILE A 167 -24.44 4.14 -3.29
C ILE A 167 -24.78 5.52 -2.72
N ILE A 168 -25.62 6.30 -3.42
CA ILE A 168 -26.05 7.62 -2.95
C ILE A 168 -26.86 7.52 -1.66
N THR A 169 -27.80 6.58 -1.55
CA THR A 169 -28.55 6.39 -0.29
C THR A 169 -27.63 5.96 0.84
N GLY A 170 -26.62 5.14 0.55
CA GLY A 170 -25.56 4.77 1.48
C GLY A 170 -24.73 5.96 1.96
N PHE A 171 -24.31 6.83 1.03
CA PHE A 171 -23.58 8.06 1.34
C PHE A 171 -24.40 8.98 2.25
N ILE A 172 -25.65 9.28 1.87
CA ILE A 172 -26.55 10.11 2.67
C ILE A 172 -26.78 9.49 4.06
N SER A 173 -26.97 8.17 4.12
CA SER A 173 -27.14 7.46 5.40
C SER A 173 -25.88 7.54 6.26
N SER A 174 -24.69 7.42 5.67
CA SER A 174 -23.43 7.56 6.41
C SER A 174 -23.26 8.96 6.99
N LEU A 175 -23.65 10.01 6.26
CA LEU A 175 -23.62 11.38 6.73
C LEU A 175 -24.62 11.62 7.86
N ALA A 176 -25.83 11.08 7.72
CA ALA A 176 -26.86 11.14 8.76
C ALA A 176 -26.43 10.40 10.04
N LEU A 177 -25.87 9.20 9.91
CA LEU A 177 -25.35 8.43 11.05
C LEU A 177 -24.16 9.12 11.72
N PHE A 178 -23.28 9.75 10.95
CA PHE A 178 -22.16 10.52 11.48
C PHE A 178 -22.66 11.73 12.29
N ALA A 179 -23.56 12.53 11.72
CA ALA A 179 -24.16 13.67 12.42
C ALA A 179 -24.91 13.23 13.70
N LEU A 180 -25.67 12.13 13.62
CA LEU A 180 -26.35 11.54 14.77
C LEU A 180 -25.35 11.07 15.84
N SER A 181 -24.22 10.48 15.44
CA SER A 181 -23.18 10.01 16.36
C SER A 181 -22.51 11.17 17.09
N VAL A 182 -22.22 12.27 16.40
CA VAL A 182 -21.69 13.50 17.00
C VAL A 182 -22.68 14.07 18.02
N LEU A 183 -23.97 14.16 17.66
CA LEU A 183 -25.02 14.64 18.56
C LEU A 183 -25.15 13.75 19.81
N LEU A 184 -25.11 12.43 19.63
CA LEU A 184 -25.18 11.46 20.73
C LEU A 184 -23.96 11.52 21.65
N THR A 185 -22.77 11.86 21.13
CA THR A 185 -21.55 11.90 21.95
C THR A 185 -21.60 13.00 23.02
N ILE A 186 -22.41 14.06 22.82
CA ILE A 186 -22.64 15.11 23.82
C ILE A 186 -23.44 14.56 25.02
N LEU A 187 -24.22 13.50 24.82
CA LEU A 187 -25.02 12.87 25.86
C LEU A 187 -24.21 11.76 26.51
N ILE A 188 -24.14 11.76 27.86
CA ILE A 188 -23.50 10.66 28.63
C ILE A 188 -24.12 9.30 28.27
N ILE A 189 -25.43 9.27 28.02
CA ILE A 189 -26.19 8.08 27.61
C ILE A 189 -25.98 7.73 26.12
N GLY A 190 -25.43 8.65 25.33
CA GLY A 190 -25.27 8.45 23.90
C GLY A 190 -24.07 7.58 23.53
N ILE A 191 -23.03 7.45 24.36
CA ILE A 191 -21.87 6.58 24.09
C ILE A 191 -22.30 5.12 23.84
N PRO A 192 -23.11 4.47 24.70
CA PRO A 192 -23.66 3.14 24.42
C PRO A 192 -24.43 3.05 23.10
N ILE A 193 -25.20 4.09 22.75
CA ILE A 193 -26.00 4.12 21.53
C ILE A 193 -25.09 4.23 20.30
N VAL A 194 -24.02 5.04 20.36
CA VAL A 194 -23.02 5.14 19.28
C VAL A 194 -22.34 3.79 19.04
N ILE A 195 -22.01 3.05 20.10
CA ILE A 195 -21.45 1.69 19.97
C ILE A 195 -22.43 0.78 19.21
N LEU A 196 -23.73 0.82 19.54
CA LEU A 196 -24.76 0.07 18.82
C LEU A 196 -24.88 0.50 17.35
N ILE A 197 -24.77 1.79 17.05
CA ILE A 197 -24.76 2.31 15.67
C ILE A 197 -23.56 1.73 14.90
N ILE A 198 -22.36 1.77 15.49
CA ILE A 198 -21.13 1.23 14.88
C ILE A 198 -21.30 -0.26 14.60
N ILE A 199 -21.83 -1.04 15.54
CA ILE A 199 -22.13 -2.46 15.34
C ILE A 199 -23.12 -2.65 14.18
N GLY A 200 -24.16 -1.82 14.09
CA GLY A 200 -25.11 -1.84 12.97
C GLY A 200 -24.44 -1.56 11.61
N VAL A 201 -23.52 -0.60 11.56
CA VAL A 201 -22.72 -0.29 10.35
C VAL A 201 -21.81 -1.48 9.98
N LEU A 202 -21.17 -2.13 10.96
CA LEU A 202 -20.35 -3.31 10.71
C LEU A 202 -21.16 -4.50 10.19
N ILE A 203 -22.33 -4.77 10.78
CA ILE A 203 -23.25 -5.80 10.30
C ILE A 203 -23.70 -5.51 8.87
N SER A 204 -24.03 -4.24 8.60
CA SER A 204 -24.39 -3.78 7.26
C SER A 204 -23.28 -4.02 6.25
N LEU A 205 -22.04 -3.67 6.59
CA LEU A 205 -20.85 -3.92 5.77
C LEU A 205 -20.69 -5.41 5.45
N ILE A 206 -20.78 -6.28 6.44
CA ILE A 206 -20.68 -7.74 6.26
C ILE A 206 -21.80 -8.24 5.35
N ALA A 207 -23.04 -7.78 5.55
CA ALA A 207 -24.18 -8.17 4.71
C ALA A 207 -23.99 -7.76 3.24
N GLY A 208 -23.49 -6.55 2.99
CA GLY A 208 -23.16 -6.10 1.64
C GLY A 208 -22.00 -6.87 1.02
N LEU A 209 -20.96 -7.20 1.79
CA LEU A 209 -19.85 -8.05 1.34
C LEU A 209 -20.33 -9.46 0.96
N ILE A 210 -21.23 -10.08 1.75
CA ILE A 210 -21.84 -11.38 1.40
C ILE A 210 -22.60 -11.28 0.07
N PHE A 211 -23.37 -10.21 -0.12
CA PHE A 211 -24.13 -9.99 -1.36
C PHE A 211 -23.20 -9.84 -2.58
N ILE A 212 -22.21 -8.94 -2.50
CA ILE A 212 -21.29 -8.68 -3.62
C ILE A 212 -20.41 -9.90 -3.89
N SER A 213 -19.87 -10.55 -2.85
CA SER A 213 -19.03 -11.74 -3.01
C SER A 213 -19.80 -12.91 -3.62
N GLY A 214 -21.06 -13.14 -3.22
CA GLY A 214 -21.91 -14.16 -3.85
C GLY A 214 -22.16 -13.87 -5.32
N ASN A 215 -22.45 -12.62 -5.68
CA ASN A 215 -22.68 -12.22 -7.07
C ASN A 215 -21.40 -12.28 -7.92
N LEU A 216 -20.26 -11.84 -7.39
CA LEU A 216 -18.96 -11.93 -8.06
C LEU A 216 -18.50 -13.38 -8.23
N GLY A 217 -18.63 -14.19 -7.19
CA GLY A 217 -18.24 -15.61 -7.22
C GLY A 217 -19.02 -16.41 -8.27
N ASN A 218 -20.32 -16.16 -8.38
CA ASN A 218 -21.19 -16.82 -9.37
C ASN A 218 -20.94 -16.37 -10.82
N GLN A 219 -20.25 -15.25 -11.06
CA GLN A 219 -19.89 -14.82 -12.42
C GLN A 219 -18.76 -15.67 -13.04
N PHE A 220 -18.00 -16.38 -12.22
CA PHE A 220 -16.95 -17.27 -12.70
C PHE A 220 -17.56 -18.63 -13.08
N ARG A 221 -17.49 -18.98 -14.37
CA ARG A 221 -17.94 -20.30 -14.88
C ARG A 221 -17.28 -21.49 -14.17
N ILE A 222 -16.06 -21.29 -13.66
CA ILE A 222 -15.28 -22.28 -12.89
C ILE A 222 -15.96 -22.64 -11.56
N MET A 223 -16.82 -21.75 -11.06
CA MET A 223 -17.54 -21.90 -9.79
C MET A 223 -18.95 -22.50 -9.98
N GLU A 224 -19.38 -22.77 -11.21
CA GLU A 224 -20.63 -23.47 -11.49
C GLU A 224 -20.59 -24.88 -10.86
N GLY A 225 -21.59 -25.22 -10.04
CA GLY A 225 -21.67 -26.51 -9.35
C GLY A 225 -20.76 -26.68 -8.12
N ARG A 226 -19.96 -25.66 -7.75
CA ARG A 226 -19.12 -25.70 -6.55
C ARG A 226 -19.93 -25.42 -5.27
N PRO A 227 -19.48 -25.91 -4.09
CA PRO A 227 -20.13 -25.61 -2.83
C PRO A 227 -20.09 -24.10 -2.55
N LYS A 228 -21.18 -23.58 -1.96
CA LYS A 228 -21.42 -22.13 -1.83
C LYS A 228 -20.38 -21.37 -1.00
N TRP A 229 -19.67 -22.04 -0.08
CA TRP A 229 -18.59 -21.42 0.68
C TRP A 229 -17.37 -21.10 -0.21
N LEU A 230 -17.09 -21.92 -1.23
CA LEU A 230 -16.02 -21.64 -2.22
C LEU A 230 -16.39 -20.44 -3.10
N VAL A 231 -17.67 -20.33 -3.48
CA VAL A 231 -18.17 -19.18 -4.24
C VAL A 231 -17.98 -17.88 -3.47
N LEU A 232 -18.38 -17.86 -2.19
CA LEU A 232 -18.19 -16.71 -1.31
C LEU A 232 -16.71 -16.42 -1.09
N LEU A 233 -15.89 -17.44 -0.84
CA LEU A 233 -14.46 -17.28 -0.63
C LEU A 233 -13.79 -16.65 -1.84
N ALA A 234 -14.11 -17.10 -3.06
CA ALA A 234 -13.56 -16.56 -4.28
C ALA A 234 -14.01 -15.11 -4.54
N GLY A 235 -15.28 -14.80 -4.31
CA GLY A 235 -15.78 -13.43 -4.43
C GLY A 235 -15.14 -12.51 -3.40
N THR A 236 -15.06 -12.94 -2.14
CA THR A 236 -14.44 -12.16 -1.06
C THR A 236 -12.94 -12.02 -1.25
N SER A 237 -12.23 -13.03 -1.75
CA SER A 237 -10.79 -12.91 -2.04
C SER A 237 -10.50 -11.85 -3.10
N LEU A 238 -11.35 -11.72 -4.12
CA LEU A 238 -11.21 -10.66 -5.13
C LEU A 238 -11.47 -9.27 -4.55
N ILE A 239 -12.50 -9.14 -3.70
CA ILE A 239 -12.80 -7.88 -3.02
C ILE A 239 -11.64 -7.48 -2.10
N VAL A 240 -11.14 -8.41 -1.30
CA VAL A 240 -10.02 -8.18 -0.37
C VAL A 240 -8.74 -7.84 -1.14
N ALA A 241 -8.48 -8.50 -2.27
CA ALA A 241 -7.35 -8.15 -3.14
C ALA A 241 -7.46 -6.70 -3.65
N ALA A 242 -8.65 -6.26 -4.06
CA ALA A 242 -8.89 -4.88 -4.47
C ALA A 242 -8.70 -3.87 -3.34
N ILE A 243 -9.13 -4.20 -2.11
CA ILE A 243 -8.93 -3.37 -0.90
C ILE A 243 -7.44 -3.28 -0.52
N ASN A 244 -6.63 -4.28 -0.85
CA ASN A 244 -5.19 -4.28 -0.55
C ASN A 244 -4.34 -3.44 -1.52
N PHE A 245 -4.95 -2.85 -2.56
CA PHE A 245 -4.21 -1.93 -3.43
C PHE A 245 -3.82 -0.64 -2.66
N PRO A 246 -2.53 -0.22 -2.64
CA PRO A 246 -2.05 0.87 -1.79
C PRO A 246 -2.78 2.22 -1.95
N LEU A 247 -3.20 2.58 -3.17
CA LEU A 247 -3.84 3.87 -3.45
C LEU A 247 -5.37 3.78 -3.55
N PHE A 248 -5.90 2.75 -4.22
CA PHE A 248 -7.33 2.60 -4.50
C PHE A 248 -8.09 1.81 -3.44
N GLY A 249 -7.37 1.11 -2.55
CA GLY A 249 -7.97 0.18 -1.60
C GLY A 249 -8.94 0.85 -0.62
N GLY A 250 -8.56 2.02 -0.09
CA GLY A 250 -9.42 2.80 0.81
C GLY A 250 -10.68 3.32 0.11
N ILE A 251 -10.55 3.82 -1.12
CA ILE A 251 -11.68 4.27 -1.93
C ILE A 251 -12.63 3.10 -2.21
N PHE A 252 -12.09 1.93 -2.53
CA PHE A 252 -12.88 0.73 -2.81
C PHE A 252 -13.64 0.25 -1.56
N LEU A 253 -12.98 0.21 -0.39
CA LEU A 253 -13.61 -0.12 0.88
C LEU A 253 -14.75 0.87 1.21
N LEU A 254 -14.53 2.16 0.97
CA LEU A 254 -15.50 3.21 1.22
C LEU A 254 -16.71 3.09 0.27
N MET A 255 -16.49 2.83 -1.01
CA MET A 255 -17.59 2.57 -1.97
C MET A 255 -18.39 1.33 -1.58
N ILE A 256 -17.72 0.25 -1.16
CA ILE A 256 -18.39 -0.95 -0.64
C ILE A 256 -19.18 -0.63 0.62
N SER A 257 -18.63 0.17 1.53
CA SER A 257 -19.31 0.55 2.78
C SER A 257 -20.59 1.33 2.49
N TRP A 258 -20.53 2.32 1.59
CA TRP A 258 -21.73 3.04 1.16
C TRP A 258 -22.73 2.12 0.48
N PHE A 259 -22.28 1.29 -0.44
CA PHE A 259 -23.16 0.33 -1.10
C PHE A 259 -23.86 -0.61 -0.09
N SER A 260 -23.12 -1.10 0.90
CA SER A 260 -23.62 -2.00 1.94
C SER A 260 -24.67 -1.34 2.85
N LEU A 261 -24.38 -0.10 3.28
CA LEU A 261 -25.32 0.74 4.03
C LEU A 261 -26.57 1.05 3.22
N GLY A 262 -26.41 1.46 1.96
CA GLY A 262 -27.52 1.77 1.08
C GLY A 262 -28.42 0.57 0.83
N LEU A 263 -27.84 -0.63 0.64
CA LEU A 263 -28.60 -1.88 0.55
C LEU A 263 -29.40 -2.14 1.82
N SER A 264 -28.76 -2.01 2.98
CA SER A 264 -29.39 -2.30 4.28
C SER A 264 -30.54 -1.35 4.59
N VAL A 265 -30.35 -0.05 4.34
CA VAL A 265 -31.38 0.98 4.54
C VAL A 265 -32.53 0.78 3.56
N SER A 266 -32.25 0.51 2.28
CA SER A 266 -33.29 0.29 1.28
C SER A 266 -34.09 -0.98 1.58
N TRP A 267 -33.42 -2.04 2.04
CA TRP A 267 -34.05 -3.28 2.47
C TRP A 267 -34.95 -3.08 3.69
N LEU A 268 -34.48 -2.34 4.71
CA LEU A 268 -35.28 -1.98 5.88
C LEU A 268 -36.53 -1.19 5.47
N HIS A 269 -36.37 -0.18 4.61
CA HIS A 269 -37.49 0.64 4.12
C HIS A 269 -38.55 -0.20 3.39
N LEU A 270 -38.15 -1.16 2.56
CA LEU A 270 -39.08 -2.06 1.86
C LEU A 270 -39.81 -2.99 2.83
N LYS A 271 -39.12 -3.51 3.83
CA LYS A 271 -39.73 -4.35 4.86
C LYS A 271 -40.79 -3.58 5.67
N PHE A 272 -40.54 -2.30 5.97
CA PHE A 272 -41.52 -1.46 6.65
C PHE A 272 -42.72 -1.10 5.77
N THR A 273 -42.50 -0.80 4.48
CA THR A 273 -43.58 -0.41 3.55
C THR A 273 -44.45 -1.60 3.10
N THR A 274 -43.88 -2.80 2.94
CA THR A 274 -44.65 -4.02 2.63
C THR A 274 -45.44 -4.53 3.84
N ARG A 275 -44.93 -4.37 5.07
CA ARG A 275 -45.72 -4.67 6.29
C ARG A 275 -46.94 -3.77 6.45
N ARG A 276 -46.89 -2.52 5.97
CA ARG A 276 -48.04 -1.60 5.97
C ARG A 276 -49.09 -1.90 4.89
N LYS A 277 -48.80 -2.79 3.93
CA LYS A 277 -49.69 -3.15 2.81
C LYS A 277 -50.33 -4.54 2.93
N LYS A 278 -50.09 -5.27 4.02
CA LYS A 278 -50.89 -6.45 4.33
C LYS A 278 -52.15 -5.99 5.08
N PRO A 279 -53.36 -6.19 4.52
CA PRO A 279 -54.61 -5.95 5.26
C PRO A 279 -54.72 -6.89 6.46
#